data_AF-Q5MDB2-F1
#
_entry.id   AF-Q5MDB2-F1
#
_cell.length_a   1.000
_cell.length_b   1.000
_cell.length_c   1.000
_cell.angle_alpha   90.00
_cell.angle_beta   90.00
_cell.angle_gamma   90.00
#
_symmetry.space_group_name_H-M   'P 1'
#
loop_
_entity.id
_entity.type
_entity.pdbx_description
1 polymer ?
#
loop_
_entity_poly.entity_id
_entity_poly.type
_entity_poly.pdbx_seq_one_letter_code
_entity_poly.pdbx_strand_id
1 'polypeptide(L)'
;LLSEACPLILDYHVALDNAREKARGAKAIGTTGRGIGPAYEDKVARRGLRVGDLFDKETFAEKLKEVMEYHNFQLVNYYKAEAVDYQKVLDDTMAVADILTSMVVDVSDLLDQARQRGDFVMFEGAQGTLLDIDHGTYPYVTSSNTTAGGVATGSGLGPRYVDYVLGILKAYSTRVGAGPFPTELFDETGEFLCKQGNEFGATTGRRRRTGWLDTVAVRRAVQLNSLSGFCL
;
A
#
# COMPACT_ATOMS: atom_id res chain seq x y z
N LEU A 1 -6.64 8.75 -14.92
CA LEU A 1 -5.33 9.42 -15.08
C LEU A 1 -4.32 8.66 -14.24
N LEU A 2 -3.13 8.41 -14.77
CA LEU A 2 -2.06 7.65 -14.11
C LEU A 2 -0.75 8.45 -14.16
N SER A 3 0.04 8.37 -13.10
CA SER A 3 1.42 8.88 -13.12
C SER A 3 2.33 7.89 -13.86
N GLU A 4 3.16 8.40 -14.76
CA GLU A 4 4.22 7.60 -15.40
C GLU A 4 5.21 6.99 -14.39
N ALA A 5 5.40 7.66 -13.25
CA ALA A 5 6.36 7.24 -12.23
C ALA A 5 5.80 6.15 -11.29
N CYS A 6 4.53 5.76 -11.46
CA CYS A 6 3.88 4.75 -10.64
C CYS A 6 4.54 3.38 -10.82
N PRO A 7 5.08 2.74 -9.77
CA PRO A 7 5.60 1.38 -9.85
C PRO A 7 4.50 0.37 -10.18
N LEU A 8 4.85 -0.65 -10.98
CA LEU A 8 3.97 -1.74 -11.33
C LEU A 8 4.08 -2.87 -10.30
N ILE A 9 2.94 -3.40 -9.89
CA ILE A 9 2.87 -4.68 -9.18
C ILE A 9 2.62 -5.76 -10.22
N LEU A 10 3.51 -6.75 -10.28
CA LEU A 10 3.49 -7.85 -11.24
C LEU A 10 3.46 -9.19 -10.49
N ASP A 11 3.13 -10.28 -11.16
CA ASP A 11 2.86 -11.58 -10.52
C ASP A 11 4.01 -12.09 -9.63
N TYR A 12 5.27 -11.79 -9.99
CA TYR A 12 6.42 -12.17 -9.17
C TYR A 12 6.44 -11.46 -7.81
N HIS A 13 5.92 -10.23 -7.70
CA HIS A 13 5.76 -9.54 -6.42
C HIS A 13 4.74 -10.28 -5.54
N VAL A 14 3.61 -10.73 -6.14
CA VAL A 14 2.57 -11.48 -5.45
C VAL A 14 3.10 -12.83 -4.96
N ALA A 15 3.81 -13.56 -5.83
CA ALA A 15 4.43 -14.83 -5.48
C ALA A 15 5.43 -14.67 -4.32
N LEU A 16 6.26 -13.62 -4.36
CA LEU A 16 7.27 -13.35 -3.33
C LEU A 16 6.65 -12.97 -1.99
N ASP A 17 5.61 -12.14 -1.98
CA ASP A 17 4.85 -11.76 -0.77
C ASP A 17 4.28 -13.00 -0.08
N ASN A 18 3.60 -13.86 -0.83
CA ASN A 18 3.00 -15.09 -0.33
C ASN A 18 4.06 -16.10 0.15
N ALA A 19 5.16 -16.28 -0.61
CA ALA A 19 6.25 -17.17 -0.23
C ALA A 19 6.94 -16.74 1.07
N ARG A 20 7.15 -15.42 1.25
CA ARG A 20 7.74 -14.84 2.46
C ARG A 20 6.84 -15.00 3.68
N GLU A 21 5.55 -14.73 3.55
CA GLU A 21 4.60 -14.92 4.66
C GLU A 21 4.53 -16.39 5.07
N LYS A 22 4.50 -17.32 4.10
CA LYS A 22 4.55 -18.76 4.37
C LYS A 22 5.84 -19.15 5.12
N ALA A 23 6.99 -18.66 4.68
CA ALA A 23 8.28 -18.96 5.31
C ALA A 23 8.40 -18.40 6.74
N ARG A 24 7.72 -17.28 7.04
CA ARG A 24 7.69 -16.70 8.40
C ARG A 24 6.79 -17.45 9.38
N GLY A 25 5.85 -18.25 8.89
CA GLY A 25 4.96 -19.07 9.72
C GLY A 25 4.26 -18.25 10.82
N ALA A 26 4.45 -18.63 12.09
CA ALA A 26 3.86 -17.92 13.23
C ALA A 26 4.30 -16.45 13.38
N LYS A 27 5.38 -16.04 12.72
CA LYS A 27 5.90 -14.65 12.70
C LYS A 27 5.44 -13.86 11.47
N ALA A 28 4.48 -14.37 10.71
CA ALA A 28 3.91 -13.66 9.57
C ALA A 28 3.37 -12.28 9.99
N ILE A 29 3.50 -11.30 9.09
CA ILE A 29 2.98 -9.95 9.33
C ILE A 29 1.45 -9.93 9.21
N GLY A 30 0.92 -10.82 8.36
CA GLY A 30 -0.47 -10.78 7.89
C GLY A 30 -0.63 -9.79 6.76
N THR A 31 0.23 -9.84 5.74
CA THR A 31 0.10 -9.00 4.54
C THR A 31 -1.18 -9.34 3.78
N THR A 32 -1.54 -8.50 2.81
CA THR A 32 -2.70 -8.76 1.94
C THR A 32 -2.44 -9.84 0.90
N GLY A 33 -1.20 -10.34 0.76
CA GLY A 33 -0.81 -11.29 -0.29
C GLY A 33 -0.93 -10.70 -1.69
N ARG A 34 -0.70 -9.39 -1.82
CA ARG A 34 -0.90 -8.64 -3.09
C ARG A 34 0.40 -8.07 -3.65
N GLY A 35 1.55 -8.40 -3.08
CA GLY A 35 2.85 -7.97 -3.62
C GLY A 35 3.24 -6.53 -3.27
N ILE A 36 2.54 -5.88 -2.33
CA ILE A 36 2.82 -4.48 -1.93
C ILE A 36 4.25 -4.35 -1.41
N GLY A 37 4.64 -5.18 -0.45
CA GLY A 37 5.99 -5.12 0.13
C GLY A 37 7.10 -5.29 -0.90
N PRO A 38 7.12 -6.42 -1.65
CA PRO A 38 8.07 -6.63 -2.74
C PRO A 38 8.15 -5.49 -3.77
N ALA A 39 7.02 -4.92 -4.18
CA ALA A 39 7.02 -3.81 -5.14
C ALA A 39 7.67 -2.53 -4.58
N TYR A 40 7.42 -2.22 -3.31
CA TYR A 40 8.09 -1.10 -2.63
C TYR A 40 9.57 -1.37 -2.38
N GLU A 41 9.96 -2.61 -2.07
CA GLU A 41 11.39 -2.99 -2.02
C GLU A 41 12.08 -2.76 -3.35
N ASP A 42 11.46 -3.16 -4.46
CA ASP A 42 12.01 -2.98 -5.80
C ASP A 42 12.07 -1.50 -6.23
N LYS A 43 11.06 -0.71 -5.83
CA LYS A 43 11.09 0.76 -5.98
C LYS A 43 12.31 1.35 -5.29
N VAL A 44 12.53 1.00 -4.01
CA VAL A 44 13.65 1.53 -3.21
C VAL A 44 15.00 1.00 -3.70
N ALA A 45 15.05 -0.26 -4.13
CA ALA A 45 16.23 -0.87 -4.73
C ALA A 45 16.56 -0.31 -6.13
N ARG A 46 15.65 0.47 -6.74
CA ARG A 46 15.75 1.06 -8.09
C ARG A 46 15.78 0.01 -9.21
N ARG A 47 15.06 -1.09 -9.02
CA ARG A 47 14.88 -2.16 -10.04
C ARG A 47 13.43 -2.41 -10.43
N GLY A 48 12.48 -1.78 -9.72
CA GLY A 48 11.06 -1.93 -10.04
C GLY A 48 10.69 -1.22 -11.33
N LEU A 49 9.90 -1.90 -12.17
CA LEU A 49 9.33 -1.34 -13.38
C LEU A 49 8.19 -0.37 -13.05
N ARG A 50 8.03 0.67 -13.86
CA ARG A 50 7.03 1.73 -13.70
C ARG A 50 6.10 1.78 -14.92
N VAL A 51 4.97 2.47 -14.78
CA VAL A 51 4.03 2.69 -15.89
C VAL A 51 4.72 3.32 -17.10
N GLY A 52 5.65 4.27 -16.87
CA GLY A 52 6.42 4.92 -17.93
C GLY A 52 7.31 3.96 -18.73
N ASP A 53 7.76 2.84 -18.15
CA ASP A 53 8.54 1.85 -18.89
C ASP A 53 7.70 1.15 -19.98
N LEU A 54 6.35 1.16 -19.88
CA LEU A 54 5.47 0.53 -20.87
C LEU A 54 5.45 1.24 -22.23
N PHE A 55 5.95 2.48 -22.32
CA PHE A 55 6.08 3.19 -23.59
C PHE A 55 7.19 2.60 -24.48
N ASP A 56 8.20 1.96 -23.89
CA ASP A 56 9.25 1.23 -24.60
C ASP A 56 9.16 -0.26 -24.26
N LYS A 57 8.37 -0.98 -25.07
CA LYS A 57 8.04 -2.40 -24.85
C LYS A 57 9.26 -3.31 -24.93
N GLU A 58 10.28 -2.95 -25.72
CA GLU A 58 11.51 -3.73 -25.87
C GLU A 58 12.34 -3.62 -24.59
N THR A 59 12.64 -2.39 -24.16
CA THR A 59 13.37 -2.14 -22.90
C THR A 59 12.60 -2.68 -21.68
N PHE A 60 11.27 -2.58 -21.68
CA PHE A 60 10.42 -3.16 -20.64
C PHE A 60 10.64 -4.67 -20.50
N ALA A 61 10.61 -5.40 -21.62
CA ALA A 61 10.78 -6.85 -21.64
C ALA A 61 12.15 -7.26 -21.11
N GLU A 62 13.21 -6.54 -21.48
CA GLU A 62 14.57 -6.77 -20.97
C GLU A 62 14.66 -6.57 -19.45
N LYS A 63 14.17 -5.43 -18.94
CA LYS A 63 14.15 -5.13 -17.50
C LYS A 63 13.32 -6.14 -16.72
N LEU A 64 12.16 -6.53 -17.26
CA LEU A 64 11.28 -7.53 -16.65
C LEU A 64 12.01 -8.87 -16.51
N LYS A 65 12.71 -9.29 -17.56
CA LYS A 65 13.46 -10.55 -17.55
C LYS A 65 14.53 -10.55 -16.47
N GLU A 66 15.34 -9.49 -16.38
CA GLU A 66 16.42 -9.36 -15.40
C GLU A 66 15.88 -9.42 -13.95
N VAL A 67 14.84 -8.64 -13.64
CA VAL A 67 14.28 -8.61 -12.28
C VAL A 67 13.58 -9.92 -11.91
N MET A 68 12.92 -10.57 -12.88
CA MET A 68 12.30 -11.87 -12.66
C MET A 68 13.32 -12.98 -12.48
N GLU A 69 14.45 -12.97 -13.19
CA GLU A 69 15.55 -13.93 -12.96
C GLU A 69 16.06 -13.84 -11.51
N TYR A 70 16.26 -12.62 -11.00
CA TYR A 70 16.65 -12.37 -9.62
C TYR A 70 15.61 -12.89 -8.59
N HIS A 71 14.32 -12.62 -8.81
CA HIS A 71 13.27 -13.05 -7.88
C HIS A 71 12.94 -14.54 -7.99
N ASN A 72 12.95 -15.11 -9.19
CA ASN A 72 12.77 -16.54 -9.40
C ASN A 72 13.90 -17.35 -8.76
N PHE A 73 15.14 -16.85 -8.81
CA PHE A 73 16.24 -17.45 -8.08
C PHE A 73 15.93 -17.54 -6.58
N GLN A 74 15.41 -16.49 -5.96
CA GLN A 74 15.03 -16.49 -4.55
C GLN A 74 13.82 -17.39 -4.27
N LEU A 75 12.78 -17.32 -5.11
CA LEU A 75 11.58 -18.15 -4.97
C LEU A 75 11.95 -19.64 -4.95
N VAL A 76 12.71 -20.10 -5.93
CA VAL A 76 13.08 -21.52 -6.07
C VAL A 76 14.13 -21.93 -5.04
N ASN A 77 15.24 -21.19 -4.93
CA ASN A 77 16.40 -21.66 -4.17
C ASN A 77 16.28 -21.38 -2.68
N TYR A 78 15.65 -20.26 -2.29
CA TYR A 78 15.53 -19.87 -0.89
C TYR A 78 14.17 -20.24 -0.31
N TYR A 79 13.06 -19.82 -0.95
CA TYR A 79 11.71 -20.05 -0.42
C TYR A 79 11.11 -21.41 -0.78
N LYS A 80 11.76 -22.19 -1.67
CA LYS A 80 11.27 -23.48 -2.17
C LYS A 80 9.85 -23.36 -2.76
N ALA A 81 9.59 -22.25 -3.45
CA ALA A 81 8.37 -21.96 -4.18
C ALA A 81 8.61 -22.12 -5.69
N GLU A 82 7.52 -22.22 -6.45
CA GLU A 82 7.58 -22.29 -7.91
C GLU A 82 8.07 -20.94 -8.49
N ALA A 83 8.83 -21.03 -9.59
CA ALA A 83 9.19 -19.86 -10.37
C ALA A 83 7.95 -19.30 -11.07
N VAL A 84 7.91 -17.99 -11.24
CA VAL A 84 6.90 -17.31 -12.05
C VAL A 84 7.35 -17.30 -13.52
N ASP A 85 6.43 -17.67 -14.41
CA ASP A 85 6.68 -17.71 -15.86
C ASP A 85 6.85 -16.29 -16.43
N TYR A 86 8.02 -16.01 -17.00
CA TYR A 86 8.35 -14.74 -17.62
C TYR A 86 7.42 -14.39 -18.79
N GLN A 87 7.20 -15.32 -19.71
CA GLN A 87 6.43 -15.06 -20.91
C GLN A 87 4.98 -14.75 -20.56
N LYS A 88 4.40 -15.49 -19.60
CA LYS A 88 3.07 -15.21 -19.10
C LYS A 88 2.96 -13.79 -18.52
N VAL A 89 3.90 -13.38 -17.66
CA VAL A 89 3.86 -12.04 -17.05
C VAL A 89 4.01 -10.95 -18.10
N LEU A 90 4.89 -11.14 -19.08
CA LEU A 90 5.05 -10.21 -20.19
C LEU A 90 3.75 -10.10 -21.00
N ASP A 91 3.17 -11.22 -21.42
CA ASP A 91 1.97 -11.26 -22.25
C ASP A 91 0.78 -10.60 -21.53
N ASP A 92 0.56 -10.95 -20.26
CA ASP A 92 -0.52 -10.37 -19.44
C ASP A 92 -0.33 -8.86 -19.26
N THR A 93 0.90 -8.40 -19.07
CA THR A 93 1.21 -6.98 -18.94
C THR A 93 0.99 -6.25 -20.26
N MET A 94 1.44 -6.83 -21.38
CA MET A 94 1.28 -6.23 -22.72
C MET A 94 -0.18 -6.17 -23.16
N ALA A 95 -1.01 -7.12 -22.72
CA ALA A 95 -2.45 -7.12 -22.99
C ALA A 95 -3.18 -5.87 -22.43
N VAL A 96 -2.63 -5.25 -21.37
CA VAL A 96 -3.22 -4.04 -20.75
C VAL A 96 -2.36 -2.79 -20.94
N ALA A 97 -1.15 -2.91 -21.51
CA ALA A 97 -0.18 -1.82 -21.59
C ALA A 97 -0.75 -0.59 -22.31
N ASP A 98 -1.40 -0.78 -23.45
CA ASP A 98 -1.94 0.33 -24.26
C ASP A 98 -3.10 1.05 -23.54
N ILE A 99 -3.88 0.32 -22.73
CA ILE A 99 -4.93 0.92 -21.88
C ILE A 99 -4.27 1.80 -20.82
N LEU A 100 -3.24 1.28 -20.13
CA LEU A 100 -2.55 2.03 -19.07
C LEU A 100 -1.85 3.28 -19.62
N THR A 101 -1.11 3.15 -20.72
CA THR A 101 -0.37 4.28 -21.32
C THR A 101 -1.31 5.37 -21.85
N SER A 102 -2.51 5.01 -22.34
CA SER A 102 -3.53 5.99 -22.76
C SER A 102 -4.07 6.87 -21.61
N MET A 103 -3.92 6.42 -20.36
CA MET A 103 -4.38 7.14 -19.18
C MET A 103 -3.27 7.99 -18.53
N VAL A 104 -2.04 7.92 -19.03
CA VAL A 104 -0.87 8.59 -18.43
C VAL A 104 -0.94 10.09 -18.65
N VAL A 105 -0.64 10.84 -17.58
CA VAL A 105 -0.45 12.29 -17.60
C VAL A 105 0.69 12.68 -16.66
N ASP A 106 1.23 13.88 -16.82
CA ASP A 106 2.05 14.50 -15.78
C ASP A 106 1.15 14.91 -14.61
N VAL A 107 1.03 14.01 -13.63
CA VAL A 107 0.19 14.23 -12.45
C VAL A 107 0.69 15.39 -11.60
N SER A 108 2.02 15.63 -11.54
CA SER A 108 2.56 16.70 -10.70
C SER A 108 2.21 18.07 -11.29
N ASP A 109 2.40 18.22 -12.60
CA ASP A 109 2.01 19.43 -13.33
C ASP A 109 0.49 19.64 -13.30
N LEU A 110 -0.30 18.58 -13.52
CA LEU A 110 -1.76 18.65 -13.46
C LEU A 110 -2.26 19.18 -12.10
N LEU A 111 -1.68 18.69 -11.01
CA LEU A 111 -2.03 19.12 -9.65
C LEU A 111 -1.57 20.56 -9.38
N ASP A 112 -0.38 20.96 -9.84
CA ASP A 112 0.09 22.33 -9.69
C ASP A 112 -0.77 23.32 -10.48
N GLN A 113 -1.16 22.98 -11.71
CA GLN A 113 -2.07 23.79 -12.51
C GLN A 113 -3.46 23.91 -11.86
N ALA A 114 -4.00 22.81 -11.31
CA ALA A 114 -5.26 22.85 -10.57
C ALA A 114 -5.17 23.80 -9.37
N ARG A 115 -4.07 23.73 -8.61
CA ARG A 115 -3.78 24.66 -7.51
C ARG A 115 -3.71 26.11 -8.00
N GLN A 116 -3.00 26.39 -9.10
CA GLN A 116 -2.87 27.75 -9.65
C GLN A 116 -4.22 28.34 -10.09
N ARG A 117 -5.14 27.51 -10.59
CA ARG A 117 -6.51 27.92 -10.93
C ARG A 117 -7.42 28.12 -9.72
N GLY A 118 -7.01 27.69 -8.54
CA GLY A 118 -7.84 27.68 -7.34
C GLY A 118 -8.87 26.55 -7.31
N ASP A 119 -8.62 25.47 -8.05
CA ASP A 119 -9.48 24.29 -8.04
C ASP A 119 -9.37 23.56 -6.70
N PHE A 120 -10.46 22.94 -6.24
CA PHE A 120 -10.43 22.07 -5.06
C PHE A 120 -9.86 20.70 -5.41
N VAL A 121 -8.81 20.29 -4.71
CA VAL A 121 -8.19 18.96 -4.82
C VAL A 121 -8.34 18.22 -3.51
N MET A 122 -8.84 16.98 -3.56
CA MET A 122 -8.94 16.10 -2.41
C MET A 122 -8.00 14.91 -2.59
N PHE A 123 -7.13 14.68 -1.61
CA PHE A 123 -6.28 13.50 -1.55
C PHE A 123 -6.93 12.42 -0.70
N GLU A 124 -7.11 11.24 -1.27
CA GLU A 124 -7.60 10.08 -0.55
C GLU A 124 -6.43 9.28 0.05
N GLY A 125 -6.40 9.20 1.39
CA GLY A 125 -5.38 8.46 2.11
C GLY A 125 -5.69 6.98 2.22
N ALA A 126 -4.66 6.15 2.03
CA ALA A 126 -4.66 4.76 2.44
C ALA A 126 -3.28 4.39 3.00
N GLN A 127 -3.14 3.56 4.02
CA GLN A 127 -4.11 3.11 5.01
C GLN A 127 -4.22 4.14 6.16
N GLY A 128 -4.20 3.71 7.42
CA GLY A 128 -4.18 4.59 8.60
C GLY A 128 -2.77 4.86 9.13
N THR A 129 -2.58 5.93 9.91
CA THR A 129 -1.27 6.35 10.45
C THR A 129 -0.51 5.27 11.21
N LEU A 130 -1.20 4.40 11.94
CA LEU A 130 -0.53 3.32 12.68
C LEU A 130 -0.02 2.16 11.81
N LEU A 131 -0.31 2.21 10.51
CA LEU A 131 0.24 1.31 9.50
C LEU A 131 1.32 1.97 8.66
N ASP A 132 1.70 3.22 8.96
CA ASP A 132 2.81 3.91 8.28
C ASP A 132 4.13 3.15 8.49
N ILE A 133 4.95 3.05 7.44
CA ILE A 133 6.22 2.31 7.48
C ILE A 133 7.21 2.85 8.54
N ASP A 134 7.21 4.16 8.80
CA ASP A 134 8.14 4.82 9.72
C ASP A 134 7.50 5.08 11.09
N HIS A 135 6.19 5.33 11.11
CA HIS A 135 5.51 5.85 12.29
C HIS A 135 4.45 4.91 12.87
N GLY A 136 4.22 3.77 12.23
CA GLY A 136 3.29 2.75 12.67
C GLY A 136 3.87 1.75 13.66
N THR A 137 3.14 0.67 13.90
CA THR A 137 3.56 -0.43 14.79
C THR A 137 4.54 -1.39 14.10
N TYR A 138 5.71 -0.88 13.69
CA TYR A 138 6.72 -1.67 12.97
C TYR A 138 7.11 -2.94 13.75
N PRO A 139 7.25 -4.11 13.11
CA PRO A 139 7.20 -4.37 11.66
C PRO A 139 5.80 -4.63 11.09
N TYR A 140 4.74 -4.50 11.89
CA TYR A 140 3.36 -4.80 11.49
C TYR A 140 2.68 -3.58 10.86
N VAL A 141 3.21 -3.15 9.72
CA VAL A 141 2.86 -1.93 8.99
C VAL A 141 2.79 -2.22 7.49
N THR A 142 2.28 -1.29 6.69
CA THR A 142 2.45 -1.33 5.23
C THR A 142 3.86 -0.87 4.85
N SER A 143 4.20 -0.98 3.57
CA SER A 143 5.50 -0.57 3.03
C SER A 143 5.51 0.87 2.49
N SER A 144 4.46 1.64 2.76
CA SER A 144 4.30 3.03 2.30
C SER A 144 4.07 3.98 3.46
N ASN A 145 4.24 5.27 3.20
CA ASN A 145 3.82 6.32 4.13
C ASN A 145 2.32 6.55 4.01
N THR A 146 1.61 6.43 5.11
CA THR A 146 0.14 6.60 5.20
C THR A 146 -0.23 7.90 5.95
N THR A 147 0.78 8.64 6.39
CA THR A 147 0.63 9.97 6.96
C THR A 147 0.38 11.03 5.88
N ALA A 148 -0.13 12.19 6.28
CA ALA A 148 -0.40 13.33 5.40
C ALA A 148 0.83 13.78 4.59
N GLY A 149 2.04 13.58 5.13
CA GLY A 149 3.29 13.82 4.41
C GLY A 149 3.44 12.98 3.14
N GLY A 150 2.79 11.81 3.06
CA GLY A 150 2.75 10.96 1.87
C GLY A 150 2.09 11.62 0.66
N VAL A 151 1.25 12.65 0.87
CA VAL A 151 0.69 13.46 -0.24
C VAL A 151 1.82 14.10 -1.04
N ALA A 152 2.80 14.71 -0.36
CA ALA A 152 3.86 15.42 -1.06
C ALA A 152 4.77 14.48 -1.85
N THR A 153 5.24 13.42 -1.21
CA THR A 153 6.16 12.46 -1.84
C THR A 153 5.46 11.56 -2.87
N GLY A 154 4.15 11.33 -2.73
CA GLY A 154 3.35 10.48 -3.62
C GLY A 154 2.79 11.19 -4.84
N SER A 155 2.53 12.51 -4.76
CA SER A 155 1.86 13.26 -5.83
C SER A 155 2.71 14.33 -6.50
N GLY A 156 3.82 14.76 -5.88
CA GLY A 156 4.62 15.88 -6.35
C GLY A 156 4.11 17.26 -5.90
N LEU A 157 2.98 17.33 -5.18
CA LEU A 157 2.50 18.58 -4.59
C LEU A 157 3.43 19.03 -3.45
N GLY A 158 3.84 20.30 -3.47
CA GLY A 158 4.65 20.86 -2.39
C GLY A 158 3.94 20.80 -1.03
N PRO A 159 4.62 20.44 0.08
CA PRO A 159 3.98 20.22 1.38
C PRO A 159 3.33 21.47 1.98
N ARG A 160 3.72 22.68 1.55
CA ARG A 160 3.08 23.93 1.99
C ARG A 160 1.72 24.20 1.35
N TYR A 161 1.32 23.39 0.38
CA TYR A 161 0.04 23.54 -0.35
C TYR A 161 -1.03 22.57 0.14
N VAL A 162 -0.80 21.91 1.28
CA VAL A 162 -1.83 21.11 1.96
C VAL A 162 -2.52 22.01 2.98
N ASP A 163 -3.72 22.48 2.65
CA ASP A 163 -4.43 23.46 3.46
C ASP A 163 -5.19 22.86 4.66
N TYR A 164 -5.73 21.64 4.49
CA TYR A 164 -6.58 20.99 5.49
C TYR A 164 -6.34 19.48 5.52
N VAL A 165 -6.18 18.92 6.72
CA VAL A 165 -5.99 17.48 6.93
C VAL A 165 -7.12 16.94 7.82
N LEU A 166 -8.04 16.18 7.22
CA LEU A 166 -9.16 15.55 7.93
C LEU A 166 -8.77 14.17 8.47
N GLY A 167 -8.79 14.00 9.78
CA GLY A 167 -8.61 12.68 10.41
C GLY A 167 -9.92 11.88 10.39
N ILE A 168 -9.90 10.69 9.80
CA ILE A 168 -11.05 9.77 9.84
C ILE A 168 -10.85 8.76 10.98
N LEU A 169 -11.80 8.71 11.91
CA LEU A 169 -11.79 7.81 13.05
C LEU A 169 -13.06 6.99 13.09
N LYS A 170 -12.94 5.77 13.60
CA LYS A 170 -14.10 4.99 14.05
C LYS A 170 -14.32 5.24 15.54
N ALA A 171 -15.54 5.03 15.99
CA ALA A 171 -15.90 5.05 17.42
C ALA A 171 -15.19 3.96 18.26
N TYR A 172 -14.58 2.97 17.63
CA TYR A 172 -13.80 1.90 18.24
C TYR A 172 -12.63 1.52 17.32
N SER A 173 -11.64 0.81 17.85
CA SER A 173 -10.43 0.44 17.09
C SER A 173 -10.59 -0.91 16.42
N THR A 174 -9.95 -1.07 15.25
CA THR A 174 -9.95 -2.34 14.52
C THR A 174 -8.59 -2.64 13.90
N ARG A 175 -8.21 -3.92 13.83
CA ARG A 175 -6.95 -4.36 13.20
C ARG A 175 -7.17 -5.64 12.40
N VAL A 176 -6.75 -5.65 11.13
CA VAL A 176 -6.88 -6.83 10.25
C VAL A 176 -5.74 -7.83 10.47
N GLY A 177 -4.50 -7.33 10.44
CA GLY A 177 -3.28 -8.14 10.50
C GLY A 177 -2.83 -8.47 11.93
N ALA A 178 -1.66 -9.11 12.00
CA ALA A 178 -0.98 -9.36 13.26
C ALA A 178 -0.42 -8.04 13.87
N GLY A 179 0.18 -8.17 15.04
CA GLY A 179 0.89 -7.08 15.72
C GLY A 179 0.16 -6.51 16.94
N PRO A 180 0.80 -5.58 17.66
CA PRO A 180 0.28 -5.03 18.90
C PRO A 180 -1.08 -4.35 18.70
N PHE A 181 -1.97 -4.58 19.67
CA PHE A 181 -3.27 -3.91 19.74
C PHE A 181 -3.64 -3.72 21.22
N PRO A 182 -3.20 -2.61 21.85
CA PRO A 182 -3.30 -2.42 23.30
C PRO A 182 -4.72 -2.49 23.86
N THR A 183 -5.71 -2.05 23.08
CA THR A 183 -7.12 -1.99 23.48
C THR A 183 -7.97 -3.13 22.94
N GLU A 184 -7.34 -4.20 22.43
CA GLU A 184 -8.05 -5.37 21.90
C GLU A 184 -8.94 -6.03 22.94
N LEU A 185 -10.13 -6.43 22.53
CA LEU A 185 -11.13 -7.08 23.35
C LEU A 185 -11.27 -8.56 22.99
N PHE A 186 -11.26 -9.41 24.02
CA PHE A 186 -11.40 -10.86 23.92
C PHE A 186 -12.69 -11.38 24.57
N ASP A 187 -13.62 -10.47 24.88
CA ASP A 187 -14.89 -10.73 25.55
C ASP A 187 -16.08 -10.51 24.60
N GLU A 188 -17.29 -10.64 25.15
CA GLU A 188 -18.56 -10.46 24.44
C GLU A 188 -18.70 -9.05 23.82
N THR A 189 -18.05 -8.05 24.41
CA THR A 189 -18.04 -6.68 23.86
C THR A 189 -17.25 -6.63 22.56
N GLY A 190 -16.08 -7.27 22.51
CA GLY A 190 -15.29 -7.39 21.29
C GLY A 190 -16.05 -8.10 20.17
N GLU A 191 -16.78 -9.16 20.49
CA GLU A 191 -17.65 -9.88 19.55
C GLU A 191 -18.81 -9.02 19.04
N PHE A 192 -19.47 -8.30 19.95
CA PHE A 192 -20.55 -7.37 19.61
C PHE A 192 -20.08 -6.30 18.62
N LEU A 193 -18.96 -5.63 18.91
CA LEU A 193 -18.39 -4.60 18.03
C LEU A 193 -18.03 -5.17 16.66
N CYS A 194 -17.44 -6.37 16.62
CA CYS A 194 -17.06 -7.04 15.38
C CYS A 194 -18.28 -7.34 14.50
N LYS A 195 -19.38 -7.81 15.10
CA LYS A 195 -20.61 -8.16 14.40
C LYS A 195 -21.36 -6.92 13.91
N GLN A 196 -21.59 -5.93 14.79
CA GLN A 196 -22.34 -4.73 14.43
C GLN A 196 -21.60 -3.84 13.43
N GLY A 197 -20.27 -3.77 13.56
CA GLY A 197 -19.40 -3.03 12.65
C GLY A 197 -19.14 -3.71 11.30
N ASN A 198 -19.67 -4.92 11.09
CA ASN A 198 -19.36 -5.77 9.94
C ASN A 198 -17.84 -5.87 9.70
N GLU A 199 -17.08 -6.15 10.75
CA GLU A 199 -15.61 -6.09 10.74
C GLU A 199 -14.98 -7.37 10.18
N PHE A 200 -15.30 -7.63 8.91
CA PHE A 200 -14.80 -8.75 8.13
C PHE A 200 -14.13 -8.24 6.86
N GLY A 201 -13.11 -8.94 6.38
CA GLY A 201 -12.48 -8.63 5.09
C GLY A 201 -13.48 -8.81 3.95
N ALA A 202 -13.68 -7.78 3.12
CA ALA A 202 -14.67 -7.81 2.04
C ALA A 202 -14.45 -8.96 1.04
N THR A 203 -13.19 -9.34 0.79
CA THR A 203 -12.85 -10.43 -0.14
C THR A 203 -12.61 -11.76 0.57
N THR A 204 -11.93 -11.74 1.73
CA THR A 204 -11.47 -12.95 2.41
C THR A 204 -12.42 -13.45 3.49
N GLY A 205 -13.38 -12.65 3.92
CA GLY A 205 -14.22 -12.91 5.09
C GLY A 205 -13.44 -12.95 6.41
N ARG A 206 -12.14 -12.62 6.41
CA ARG A 206 -11.29 -12.72 7.60
C ARG A 206 -11.80 -11.76 8.68
N ARG A 207 -12.10 -12.31 9.86
CA ARG A 207 -12.47 -11.54 11.04
C ARG A 207 -11.36 -10.55 11.40
N ARG A 208 -11.72 -9.28 11.60
CA ARG A 208 -10.81 -8.27 12.16
C ARG A 208 -10.87 -8.31 13.67
N ARG A 209 -9.75 -7.96 14.29
CA ARG A 209 -9.63 -7.74 15.73
C ARG A 209 -10.32 -6.42 16.05
N THR A 210 -11.05 -6.37 17.16
CA THR A 210 -11.81 -5.19 17.62
C THR A 210 -11.39 -4.81 19.03
N GLY A 211 -11.47 -3.52 19.35
CA GLY A 211 -11.04 -3.00 20.64
C GLY A 211 -11.57 -1.62 20.92
N TRP A 212 -11.37 -1.12 22.14
CA TRP A 212 -11.77 0.24 22.49
C TRP A 212 -11.03 1.30 21.65
N LEU A 213 -11.63 2.48 21.52
CA LEU A 213 -10.95 3.64 20.94
C LEU A 213 -9.68 3.95 21.73
N ASP A 214 -8.54 3.93 21.04
CA ASP A 214 -7.24 4.23 21.65
C ASP A 214 -6.91 5.72 21.47
N THR A 215 -7.21 6.53 22.48
CA THR A 215 -6.96 7.98 22.43
C THR A 215 -5.46 8.34 22.46
N VAL A 216 -4.59 7.44 22.93
CA VAL A 216 -3.13 7.63 22.86
C VAL A 216 -2.67 7.55 21.41
N ALA A 217 -3.18 6.56 20.66
CA ALA A 217 -2.97 6.45 19.23
C ALA A 217 -3.54 7.68 18.47
N VAL A 218 -4.75 8.14 18.82
CA VAL A 218 -5.34 9.33 18.20
C VAL A 218 -4.46 10.57 18.41
N ARG A 219 -3.99 10.81 19.64
CA ARG A 219 -3.08 11.93 19.93
C ARG A 219 -1.80 11.85 19.11
N ARG A 220 -1.25 10.64 18.91
CA ARG A 220 -0.07 10.44 18.05
C ARG A 220 -0.39 10.75 16.58
N ALA A 221 -1.56 10.35 16.09
CA ALA A 221 -2.00 10.68 14.73
C ALA A 221 -2.16 12.20 14.53
N VAL A 222 -2.69 12.94 15.51
CA VAL A 222 -2.73 14.41 15.49
C VAL A 222 -1.32 15.00 15.34
N GLN A 223 -0.39 14.54 16.18
CA GLN A 223 0.99 15.04 16.18
C GLN A 223 1.69 14.82 14.83
N LEU A 224 1.52 13.65 14.23
CA LEU A 224 2.24 13.28 12.99
C LEU A 224 1.66 13.93 11.74
N ASN A 225 0.34 14.16 11.70
CA ASN A 225 -0.35 14.59 10.49
C ASN A 225 -0.78 16.05 10.52
N SER A 226 -0.61 16.75 11.65
CA SER A 226 -1.11 18.11 11.85
C SER A 226 -2.61 18.22 11.52
N LEU A 227 -3.40 17.29 12.06
CA LEU A 227 -4.84 17.18 11.76
C LEU A 227 -5.57 18.49 12.06
N SER A 228 -6.35 18.96 11.08
CA SER A 228 -7.14 20.19 11.17
C SER A 228 -8.52 19.93 11.81
N GLY A 229 -9.04 18.72 11.66
CA GLY A 229 -10.30 18.30 12.25
C GLY A 229 -10.51 16.79 12.16
N PHE A 230 -11.64 16.33 12.66
CA PHE A 230 -11.99 14.90 12.70
C PHE A 230 -13.37 14.63 12.09
N CYS A 231 -13.49 13.48 11.45
CA CYS A 231 -14.75 12.79 11.18
C CYS A 231 -14.78 11.53 12.06
N LEU A 232 -15.80 11.41 12.91
CA LEU A 232 -16.02 10.26 13.79
C LEU A 232 -17.29 9.52 13.40
#